data_AF-A0A1F6NFN6-F1
#
_entry.id   AF-A0A1F6NFN6-F1
#
_cell.length_a   1.000
_cell.length_b   1.000
_cell.length_c   1.000
_cell.angle_alpha   90.00
_cell.angle_beta   90.00
_cell.angle_gamma   90.00
#
_symmetry.space_group_name_H-M   'P 1'
#
loop_
_entity.id
_entity.type
_entity.pdbx_description
1 polymer ?
#
loop_
_entity_poly.entity_id
_entity_poly.type
_entity_poly.pdbx_seq_one_letter_code
_entity_poly.pdbx_strand_id
1 'polypeptide(L)' 'MKLKKFLLYLTNNEEVSRHEQGFDIVFLIINSVALVFGTYLFISKGEAQWIPVLVIEYSWALDNMRHNRP' A
#
# COMPACT_ATOMS: atom_id res chain seq x y z
N MET A 1 16.93 21.10 -10.61
CA MET A 1 15.53 21.36 -10.19
C MET A 1 15.38 22.85 -9.84
N LYS A 2 14.30 23.53 -10.27
CA LYS A 2 14.09 24.96 -9.95
C LYS A 2 13.84 25.16 -8.45
N LEU A 3 14.35 26.23 -7.85
CA LEU A 3 14.26 26.56 -6.41
C LEU A 3 12.83 26.44 -5.83
N LYS A 4 11.81 26.81 -6.61
CA LYS A 4 10.40 26.65 -6.25
C LYS A 4 10.00 25.18 -5.98
N LYS A 5 10.47 24.23 -6.80
CA LYS A 5 10.22 22.80 -6.57
C LYS A 5 10.95 22.29 -5.33
N PHE A 6 12.15 22.80 -5.07
CA PHE A 6 12.91 22.45 -3.87
C PHE A 6 12.24 22.96 -2.59
N LEU A 7 11.70 24.19 -2.60
CA LEU A 7 10.95 24.73 -1.47
C LEU A 7 9.64 23.96 -1.24
N LEU A 8 8.86 23.67 -2.28
CA LEU A 8 7.64 22.85 -2.17
C LEU A 8 7.95 21.43 -1.65
N TYR A 9 9.04 20.84 -2.11
CA TYR A 9 9.56 19.56 -1.65
C TYR A 9 9.95 19.58 -0.16
N LEU A 10 10.56 20.67 0.31
CA LEU A 10 10.97 20.85 1.71
C LEU A 10 9.78 21.16 2.62
N THR A 11 8.79 21.92 2.13
CA THR A 11 7.60 22.30 2.90
C THR A 11 6.46 21.28 2.79
N ASN A 12 6.64 20.17 2.09
CA ASN A 12 5.62 19.14 1.84
C ASN A 12 4.30 19.69 1.28
N ASN A 13 4.37 20.76 0.46
CA ASN A 13 3.22 21.46 -0.14
C ASN A 13 2.90 20.93 -1.56
N GLU A 14 3.21 19.66 -1.83
CA GLU A 14 2.74 19.03 -3.08
C GLU A 14 1.23 18.79 -3.00
N GLU A 15 0.52 18.88 -4.13
CA GLU A 15 -0.94 18.60 -4.21
C GLU A 15 -1.31 17.19 -3.68
N VAL A 16 -0.32 16.30 -3.58
CA VAL A 16 -0.41 14.98 -2.97
C VAL A 16 0.74 14.86 -1.97
N SER A 17 0.44 14.50 -0.72
CA SER A 17 1.47 14.32 0.31
C SER A 17 2.44 13.21 -0.11
N ARG A 18 3.76 13.44 -0.02
CA ARG A 18 4.76 12.37 -0.33
C ARG A 18 4.60 11.13 0.55
N HIS A 19 3.99 11.27 1.73
CA HIS A 19 3.62 10.12 2.57
C HIS A 19 2.55 9.23 1.93
N GLU A 20 1.66 9.79 1.11
CA GLU A 20 0.64 9.01 0.39
C GLU A 20 1.27 8.20 -0.72
N GLN A 21 2.16 8.79 -1.54
CA GLN A 21 2.89 8.04 -2.58
C GLN A 21 3.72 6.88 -2.01
N GLY A 22 4.43 7.12 -0.89
CA GLY A 22 5.21 6.06 -0.24
C GLY A 22 4.32 4.94 0.28
N PHE A 23 3.18 5.29 0.88
CA PHE A 23 2.21 4.31 1.35
C PHE A 23 1.60 3.53 0.18
N ASP A 24 1.23 4.18 -0.92
CA ASP A 24 0.61 3.53 -2.08
C ASP A 24 1.55 2.48 -2.71
N ILE A 25 2.84 2.81 -2.80
CA ILE A 25 3.86 1.88 -3.30
C ILE A 25 3.99 0.68 -2.35
N VAL A 26 4.09 0.92 -1.04
CA VAL A 26 4.21 -0.15 -0.03
C VAL A 26 2.95 -1.01 -0.02
N PHE A 27 1.77 -0.40 -0.09
CA PHE A 27 0.47 -1.06 -0.18
C PHE A 27 0.41 -1.99 -1.38
N LEU A 28 0.82 -1.51 -2.56
CA LEU A 28 0.86 -2.31 -3.78
C LEU A 28 1.80 -3.52 -3.64
N ILE A 29 2.99 -3.31 -3.08
CA ILE A 29 3.98 -4.38 -2.88
C ILE A 29 3.43 -5.45 -1.95
N ILE A 30 2.89 -5.06 -0.78
CA ILE A 30 2.39 -6.01 0.23
C ILE A 30 1.23 -6.84 -0.34
N ASN A 31 0.25 -6.20 -0.98
CA ASN A 31 -0.89 -6.90 -1.58
C ASN A 31 -0.44 -7.82 -2.72
N SER A 32 0.53 -7.39 -3.54
CA SER A 32 1.06 -8.21 -4.63
C SER A 32 1.79 -9.46 -4.12
N VAL A 33 2.62 -9.31 -3.07
CA VAL A 33 3.30 -10.44 -2.43
C VAL A 33 2.29 -11.39 -1.80
N ALA A 34 1.29 -10.86 -1.08
CA ALA A 34 0.23 -11.66 -0.48
C ALA A 34 -0.55 -12.45 -1.54
N LEU A 35 -0.91 -11.83 -2.66
CA LEU A 35 -1.63 -12.48 -3.75
C LEU A 35 -0.80 -13.63 -4.37
N VAL A 36 0.48 -13.36 -4.70
CA VAL A 36 1.36 -14.38 -5.29
C VAL A 36 1.58 -15.53 -4.33
N PHE A 37 1.87 -15.24 -3.07
CA PHE A 37 2.13 -16.26 -2.05
C PHE A 37 0.87 -17.07 -1.73
N GLY A 38 -0.28 -16.42 -1.62
CA GLY A 38 -1.56 -17.10 -1.41
C GLY A 38 -1.96 -17.99 -2.57
N THR A 39 -1.75 -17.53 -3.81
CA THR A 39 -1.98 -18.35 -5.01
C THR A 39 -1.05 -19.56 -5.04
N TYR A 40 0.23 -19.36 -4.74
CA TYR A 40 1.19 -20.46 -4.67
C TYR A 40 0.81 -21.49 -3.59
N LEU A 41 0.40 -21.05 -2.41
CA LEU A 41 -0.03 -21.94 -1.34
C LEU A 41 -1.33 -22.69 -1.68
N PHE A 42 -2.28 -22.02 -2.33
CA PHE A 42 -3.51 -22.64 -2.79
C PHE A 42 -3.22 -23.77 -3.79
N ILE A 43 -2.36 -23.51 -4.78
CA ILE A 43 -1.98 -24.51 -5.79
C ILE A 43 -1.19 -25.67 -5.16
N SER A 44 -0.24 -25.38 -4.27
CA SER A 44 0.65 -26.40 -3.70
C SER A 44 0.02 -27.25 -2.61
N LYS A 45 -0.87 -26.68 -1.79
CA LYS A 45 -1.53 -27.40 -0.68
C LYS A 45 -2.95 -27.87 -1.01
N GLY A 46 -3.54 -27.40 -2.11
CA GLY A 46 -4.92 -27.71 -2.47
C GLY A 46 -5.97 -27.07 -1.56
N GLU A 47 -5.57 -26.15 -0.68
CA GLU A 47 -6.42 -25.51 0.32
C GLU A 47 -6.14 -24.01 0.39
N ALA A 48 -7.21 -23.22 0.48
CA ALA A 48 -7.10 -21.78 0.66
C ALA A 48 -6.48 -21.46 2.02
N GLN A 49 -5.38 -20.70 2.01
CA GLN A 49 -4.71 -20.26 3.22
C GLN A 49 -5.22 -18.88 3.61
N TRP A 50 -5.64 -18.75 4.88
CA TRP A 50 -6.25 -17.52 5.39
C TRP A 50 -5.27 -16.36 5.56
N ILE A 51 -3.99 -16.64 5.82
CA ILE A 51 -2.97 -15.61 6.07
C ILE A 51 -2.86 -14.61 4.91
N PRO A 52 -2.68 -15.03 3.64
CA PRO A 52 -2.69 -14.12 2.49
C PRO A 52 -3.95 -13.25 2.38
N VAL A 53 -5.11 -13.85 2.63
CA VAL A 53 -6.42 -13.16 2.57
C VAL A 53 -6.49 -12.08 3.65
N LEU A 54 -6.15 -12.43 4.89
CA LEU A 54 -6.14 -11.51 6.01
C LEU A 54 -5.17 -10.33 5.76
N VAL A 55 -3.98 -10.58 5.21
CA VAL A 55 -3.02 -9.50 4.89
C VAL A 55 -3.64 -8.50 3.91
N ILE A 56 -4.36 -8.98 2.89
CA ILE A 56 -5.05 -8.11 1.94
C ILE A 56 -6.16 -7.34 2.65
N GLU A 57 -7.07 -8.02 3.36
CA GLU A 57 -8.19 -7.36 4.06
C GLU A 57 -7.73 -6.29 5.06
N TYR A 58 -6.72 -6.59 5.88
CA TYR A 58 -6.17 -5.62 6.83
C TYR A 58 -5.51 -4.43 6.13
N SER A 59 -4.83 -4.66 4.99
CA SER A 59 -4.24 -3.57 4.21
C SER A 59 -5.33 -2.62 3.71
N TRP A 60 -6.43 -3.16 3.18
CA TRP A 60 -7.58 -2.37 2.71
C TRP A 60 -8.29 -1.63 3.84
N ALA A 61 -8.41 -2.24 5.02
CA ALA A 61 -8.95 -1.56 6.21
C ALA A 61 -8.08 -0.37 6.62
N LEU A 62 -6.74 -0.53 6.61
CA LEU A 62 -5.79 0.55 6.88
C LEU A 62 -5.90 1.69 5.86
N ASP A 63 -6.06 1.35 4.58
CA ASP A 63 -6.25 2.33 3.51
C ASP A 63 -7.56 3.11 3.64
N ASN A 64 -8.66 2.43 3.98
CA ASN A 64 -9.94 3.09 4.26
C ASN A 64 -9.86 4.05 5.46
N MET A 65 -9.15 3.66 6.53
CA MET A 65 -8.91 4.55 7.68
C MET A 65 -8.02 5.76 7.34
N ARG A 66 -7.12 5.62 6.36
CA ARG A 66 -6.31 6.74 5.84
C ARG A 66 -7.18 7.75 5.11
N HIS A 67 -8.04 7.28 4.21
CA HIS A 67 -8.90 8.14 3.40
C HIS A 67 -10.08 8.76 4.18
N ASN A 68 -10.43 8.19 5.35
CA ASN A 68 -11.43 8.75 6.27
C ASN A 68 -10.86 9.80 7.26
N ARG A 69 -9.63 10.29 7.06
CA ARG A 69 -9.09 11.40 7.87
C ARG A 69 -9.68 12.72 7.36
N PRO A 70 -10.35 13.53 8.22
CA PRO A 70 -10.91 14.83 7.83
C PRO A 70 -9.83 15.85 7.47
#